data_AF-A0A958A3E5-F1
#
_entry.id   AF-A0A958A3E5-F1
#
_cell.length_a   1.000
_cell.length_b   1.000
_cell.length_c   1.000
_cell.angle_alpha   90.00
_cell.angle_beta   90.00
_cell.angle_gamma   90.00
#
_symmetry.space_group_name_H-M   'P 1'
#
loop_
_entity.id
_entity.type
_entity.pdbx_description
1 polymer ?
#
loop_
_entity_poly.entity_id
_entity_poly.type
_entity_poly.pdbx_seq_one_letter_code
_entity_poly.pdbx_strand_id
1 'polypeptide(L)'
;MILRSDLQAITELIPNGSKVLDLGCGDGALLEYLVQKKQVRGRGIELSEAGVLACVKRGLSVRQGDLEEGLADYPNASFDYVILSQTLPFVDNPGRIVREMLRVGRQGIVSFSNWGYWRCRLHLLLTGRIPQ
;
A
#
# COMPACT_ATOMS: atom_id res chain seq x y z
N MET A 1 18.59 -0.25 -0.29
CA MET A 1 17.42 0.10 -1.11
C MET A 1 16.96 1.48 -0.68
N ILE A 2 16.81 2.41 -1.63
CA ILE A 2 16.25 3.74 -1.34
C ILE A 2 14.74 3.59 -1.50
N LEU A 3 14.00 3.73 -0.39
CA LEU A 3 12.54 3.75 -0.41
C LEU A 3 12.05 5.16 -0.76
N ARG A 4 10.89 5.25 -1.41
CA ARG A 4 10.14 6.50 -1.56
C ARG A 4 9.81 7.05 -0.15
N SER A 5 9.76 8.37 -0.01
CA SER A 5 9.66 9.03 1.30
C SER A 5 8.39 8.67 2.10
N ASP A 6 7.26 8.47 1.43
CA ASP A 6 6.02 7.96 2.04
C ASP A 6 6.19 6.53 2.57
N LEU A 7 6.87 5.65 1.82
CA LEU A 7 7.15 4.29 2.26
C LEU A 7 8.05 4.29 3.50
N GLN A 8 9.03 5.19 3.59
CA GLN A 8 9.85 5.35 4.79
C GLN A 8 8.99 5.74 6.00
N ALA A 9 8.14 6.75 5.87
CA ALA A 9 7.23 7.15 6.94
C ALA A 9 6.30 6.00 7.39
N ILE A 10 5.78 5.21 6.45
CA ILE A 10 4.97 4.02 6.77
C ILE A 10 5.78 3.01 7.60
N THR A 11 7.06 2.79 7.28
CA THR A 11 7.90 1.83 8.03
C THR A 11 8.15 2.23 9.48
N GLU A 12 8.11 3.53 9.79
CA GLU A 12 8.27 4.06 11.15
C GLU A 12 7.02 3.81 12.01
N LEU A 13 5.84 3.78 11.39
CA LEU A 13 4.57 3.51 12.06
C LEU A 13 4.37 2.02 12.37
N ILE A 14 5.14 1.13 11.74
CA ILE A 14 4.96 -0.32 11.85
C ILE A 14 5.95 -0.91 12.88
N PRO A 15 5.45 -1.51 13.97
CA PRO A 15 6.27 -2.25 14.92
C PRO A 15 6.89 -3.51 14.30
N ASN A 16 8.05 -3.90 14.82
CA ASN A 16 8.71 -5.14 14.41
C ASN A 16 7.82 -6.36 14.69
N GLY A 17 7.89 -7.38 13.83
CA GLY A 17 7.18 -8.66 14.02
C GLY A 17 5.67 -8.63 13.77
N SER A 18 5.08 -7.48 13.47
CA SER A 18 3.66 -7.31 13.15
C SER A 18 3.19 -8.17 11.96
N LYS A 19 1.89 -8.48 11.90
CA LYS A 19 1.26 -9.03 10.69
C LYS A 19 0.75 -7.89 9.81
N VAL A 20 1.21 -7.85 8.56
CA VAL A 20 0.94 -6.73 7.64
C VAL A 20 0.27 -7.23 6.36
N LEU A 21 -0.76 -6.51 5.91
CA LEU A 21 -1.33 -6.62 4.57
C LEU A 21 -1.05 -5.34 3.79
N ASP A 22 -0.42 -5.45 2.62
CA ASP A 22 -0.14 -4.34 1.71
C ASP A 22 -1.07 -4.39 0.50
N LEU A 23 -1.93 -3.38 0.37
CA LEU A 23 -2.94 -3.28 -0.68
C LEU A 23 -2.41 -2.46 -1.86
N GLY A 24 -2.34 -3.09 -3.04
CA GLY A 24 -1.66 -2.52 -4.20
C GLY A 24 -0.15 -2.46 -3.95
N CYS A 25 0.44 -3.61 -3.61
CA CYS A 25 1.84 -3.69 -3.20
C CYS A 25 2.84 -3.42 -4.33
N GLY A 26 2.39 -3.29 -5.57
CA GLY A 26 3.20 -2.93 -6.73
C GLY A 26 4.33 -3.93 -6.96
N ASP A 27 5.58 -3.45 -6.95
CA ASP A 27 6.77 -4.28 -7.15
C ASP A 27 7.27 -4.98 -5.86
N GLY A 28 6.60 -4.75 -4.73
CA GLY A 28 6.91 -5.36 -3.44
C GLY A 28 8.02 -4.68 -2.64
N ALA A 29 8.53 -3.51 -3.05
CA ALA A 29 9.65 -2.86 -2.35
C ALA A 29 9.37 -2.56 -0.87
N LEU A 30 8.15 -2.09 -0.54
CA LEU A 30 7.75 -1.85 0.85
C LEU A 30 7.71 -3.15 1.65
N LEU A 31 7.01 -4.16 1.11
CA LEU A 31 6.81 -5.43 1.77
C LEU A 31 8.14 -6.17 1.99
N GLU A 32 9.04 -6.14 1.02
CA GLU A 32 10.40 -6.68 1.15
C GLU A 32 11.17 -5.99 2.27
N TYR A 33 11.18 -4.66 2.28
CA TYR A 33 11.86 -3.90 3.34
C TYR A 33 11.31 -4.26 4.72
N LEU A 34 9.99 -4.30 4.84
CA LEU A 34 9.30 -4.64 6.07
C LEU A 34 9.66 -6.07 6.53
N VAL A 35 9.64 -7.06 5.64
CA VAL A 35 10.02 -8.45 5.98
C VAL A 35 11.50 -8.51 6.41
N GLN A 36 12.42 -7.90 5.66
CA GLN A 36 13.85 -8.00 5.91
C GLN A 36 14.34 -7.19 7.11
N LYS A 37 13.77 -6.00 7.35
CA LYS A 37 14.25 -5.05 8.36
C LYS A 37 13.39 -5.00 9.62
N LYS A 38 12.10 -5.29 9.49
CA LYS A 38 11.13 -5.26 10.60
C LYS A 38 10.65 -6.66 10.99
N GLN A 39 11.06 -7.71 10.29
CA GLN A 39 10.70 -9.10 10.56
C GLN A 39 9.17 -9.33 10.58
N VAL A 40 8.42 -8.50 9.85
CA VAL A 40 6.96 -8.65 9.79
C VAL A 40 6.55 -9.87 8.98
N ARG A 41 5.38 -10.41 9.31
CA ARG A 41 4.69 -11.41 8.48
C ARG A 41 3.82 -10.67 7.47
N GLY A 42 4.41 -10.38 6.32
CA GLY A 42 3.79 -9.60 5.26
C GLY A 42 3.04 -10.43 4.23
N ARG A 43 1.88 -9.95 3.77
CA ARG A 43 1.20 -10.38 2.55
C ARG A 43 0.84 -9.17 1.68
N GLY A 44 0.79 -9.34 0.37
CA GLY A 44 0.34 -8.30 -0.56
C GLY A 44 -0.87 -8.73 -1.40
N ILE A 45 -1.64 -7.75 -1.85
CA ILE A 45 -2.63 -7.88 -2.93
C ILE A 45 -2.19 -6.94 -4.05
N GLU A 46 -2.13 -7.43 -5.27
CA GLU A 46 -1.74 -6.65 -6.44
C GLU A 46 -2.62 -7.00 -7.64
N LEU A 47 -3.07 -6.00 -8.39
CA LEU A 47 -3.93 -6.19 -9.55
C LEU A 47 -3.13 -6.67 -10.77
N SER A 48 -1.93 -6.11 -10.97
CA SER A 48 -1.12 -6.34 -12.15
C SER A 48 -0.28 -7.62 -12.06
N GLU A 49 -0.32 -8.43 -13.13
CA GLU A 49 0.53 -9.63 -13.24
C GLU A 49 2.02 -9.31 -13.12
N ALA A 50 2.45 -8.18 -13.69
CA ALA A 50 3.83 -7.73 -13.62
C ALA A 50 4.28 -7.43 -12.18
N GLY A 51 3.42 -6.77 -11.39
CA GLY A 51 3.68 -6.50 -9.98
C GLY A 51 3.72 -7.78 -9.14
N VAL A 52 2.78 -8.70 -9.37
CA VAL A 52 2.77 -10.02 -8.71
C VAL A 52 4.06 -10.79 -9.03
N LEU A 53 4.46 -10.85 -10.30
CA LEU A 53 5.70 -11.51 -10.71
C LEU A 53 6.94 -10.85 -10.06
N ALA A 54 6.98 -9.53 -9.96
CA ALA A 54 8.06 -8.81 -9.28
C ALA A 54 8.12 -9.18 -7.79
N CYS A 55 6.97 -9.26 -7.12
CA CYS A 55 6.88 -9.68 -5.72
C CYS A 55 7.34 -11.13 -5.51
N VAL A 56 6.88 -12.05 -6.36
CA VAL A 56 7.27 -13.47 -6.30
C VAL A 56 8.78 -13.63 -6.52
N LYS A 57 9.39 -12.89 -7.45
CA LYS A 57 10.84 -12.87 -7.66
C LYS A 57 11.62 -12.42 -6.42
N ARG A 58 11.01 -11.60 -5.55
CA ARG A 58 11.56 -11.18 -4.25
C ARG A 58 11.27 -12.18 -3.12
N GLY A 59 10.58 -13.29 -3.41
CA GLY A 59 10.18 -14.29 -2.40
C GLY A 59 9.02 -13.85 -1.51
N LEU A 60 8.22 -12.87 -1.96
CA LEU A 60 7.09 -12.33 -1.20
C LEU A 60 5.81 -13.13 -1.44
N SER A 61 4.97 -13.22 -0.41
CA SER A 61 3.63 -13.80 -0.51
C SER A 61 2.64 -12.74 -1.01
N VAL A 62 2.24 -12.85 -2.27
CA VAL A 62 1.31 -11.93 -2.93
C VAL A 62 0.20 -12.69 -3.62
N ARG A 63 -1.01 -12.17 -3.50
CA ARG A 63 -2.19 -12.63 -4.26
C ARG A 63 -2.48 -11.65 -5.39
N GLN A 64 -2.76 -12.19 -6.58
CA GLN A 64 -3.31 -11.39 -7.67
C GLN A 64 -4.81 -11.18 -7.46
N GLY A 65 -5.28 -9.94 -7.59
CA GLY A 65 -6.71 -9.63 -7.58
C GLY A 65 -7.00 -8.16 -7.32
N ASP A 66 -8.25 -7.79 -7.50
CA ASP A 66 -8.74 -6.49 -7.03
C ASP A 66 -8.75 -6.44 -5.50
N LEU A 67 -8.66 -5.24 -4.95
CA LEU A 67 -8.67 -4.99 -3.51
C LEU A 67 -9.98 -5.45 -2.86
N GLU A 68 -11.13 -5.27 -3.51
CA GLU A 68 -12.41 -5.70 -2.93
C GLU A 68 -12.47 -7.21 -2.78
N GLU A 69 -12.12 -7.95 -3.84
CA GLU A 69 -12.08 -9.41 -3.82
C GLU A 69 -11.00 -9.93 -2.86
N GLY A 70 -9.80 -9.35 -2.93
CA GLY A 70 -8.67 -9.76 -2.10
C GLY A 70 -8.90 -9.54 -0.60
N LEU A 71 -9.63 -8.49 -0.21
CA LEU A 71 -10.02 -8.25 1.18
C LEU A 71 -11.12 -9.22 1.66
N ALA A 72 -12.01 -9.64 0.76
CA ALA A 72 -13.10 -10.57 1.08
C ALA A 72 -12.59 -11.96 1.49
N ASP A 73 -11.41 -12.38 1.03
CA ASP A 73 -10.80 -13.66 1.41
C ASP A 73 -10.32 -13.70 2.87
N TYR A 74 -10.18 -12.54 3.52
CA TYR A 74 -9.65 -12.45 4.86
C TYR A 74 -10.74 -12.30 5.92
N PRO A 75 -10.69 -13.11 7.00
CA PRO A 75 -11.57 -12.91 8.13
C PRO A 75 -11.20 -11.65 8.91
N ASN A 76 -12.10 -11.23 9.80
CA ASN A 76 -11.93 -10.02 10.60
C ASN A 76 -10.66 -10.10 11.47
N ALA A 77 -9.98 -8.97 11.65
CA ALA A 77 -8.79 -8.82 12.50
C ALA A 77 -7.65 -9.83 12.22
N SER A 78 -7.48 -10.22 10.95
CA SER A 78 -6.42 -11.11 10.48
C SER A 78 -5.02 -10.47 10.55
N PHE A 79 -4.95 -9.14 10.46
CA PHE A 79 -3.72 -8.36 10.39
C PHE A 79 -3.65 -7.31 11.50
N ASP A 80 -2.44 -6.97 11.92
CA ASP A 80 -2.23 -5.87 12.85
C ASP A 80 -2.30 -4.53 12.09
N TYR A 81 -1.72 -4.50 10.87
CA TYR A 81 -1.70 -3.31 10.00
C TYR A 81 -2.12 -3.65 8.58
N VAL A 82 -2.94 -2.79 7.98
CA VAL A 82 -3.31 -2.83 6.57
C VAL A 82 -2.89 -1.51 5.93
N ILE A 83 -2.10 -1.59 4.86
CA ILE A 83 -1.48 -0.44 4.21
C ILE A 83 -2.13 -0.24 2.85
N LEU A 84 -2.42 1.01 2.50
CA LEU A 84 -2.86 1.41 1.17
C LEU A 84 -2.06 2.64 0.75
N SER A 85 -0.97 2.42 0.01
CA SER A 85 0.03 3.46 -0.28
C SER A 85 -0.07 3.97 -1.72
N GLN A 86 -0.53 5.22 -1.89
CA GLN A 86 -0.77 5.88 -3.19
C GLN A 86 -1.79 5.17 -4.09
N THR A 87 -2.61 4.28 -3.52
CA THR A 87 -3.61 3.50 -4.28
C THR A 87 -5.04 4.03 -4.11
N LEU A 88 -5.34 4.75 -3.01
CA LEU A 88 -6.70 5.23 -2.70
C LEU A 88 -7.37 6.05 -3.82
N PRO A 89 -6.67 6.93 -4.58
CA PRO A 89 -7.32 7.68 -5.66
C PRO A 89 -7.79 6.81 -6.84
N PHE A 90 -7.28 5.58 -6.95
CA PHE A 90 -7.57 4.66 -8.05
C PHE A 90 -8.63 3.62 -7.70
N VAL A 91 -9.20 3.67 -6.49
CA VAL A 91 -10.27 2.76 -6.09
C VAL A 91 -11.65 3.38 -6.35
N ASP A 92 -12.59 2.57 -6.84
CA ASP A 92 -13.94 3.03 -7.18
C ASP A 92 -14.72 3.53 -5.96
N ASN A 93 -14.58 2.85 -4.82
CA ASN A 93 -15.27 3.19 -3.58
C ASN A 93 -14.30 3.29 -2.40
N PRO A 94 -13.61 4.44 -2.23
CA PRO A 94 -12.60 4.60 -1.17
C PRO A 94 -13.19 4.43 0.24
N GLY A 95 -14.43 4.87 0.46
CA GLY A 95 -15.10 4.70 1.75
C GLY A 95 -15.35 3.22 2.09
N ARG A 96 -15.69 2.39 1.11
CA ARG A 96 -15.82 0.94 1.30
C ARG A 96 -14.47 0.28 1.56
N ILE A 97 -13.44 0.61 0.77
CA ILE A 97 -12.09 0.06 0.96
C ILE A 97 -11.57 0.37 2.37
N VAL A 98 -11.68 1.60 2.84
CA VAL A 98 -11.23 1.96 4.21
C VAL A 98 -11.99 1.19 5.29
N ARG A 99 -13.30 0.96 5.12
CA ARG A 99 -14.07 0.11 6.05
C ARG A 99 -13.58 -1.34 6.04
N GLU A 100 -13.33 -1.90 4.87
CA GLU A 100 -12.83 -3.27 4.74
C GLU A 100 -11.40 -3.42 5.28
N MET A 101 -10.54 -2.42 5.10
CA MET A 101 -9.22 -2.36 5.72
C MET A 101 -9.32 -2.47 7.25
N LEU A 102 -10.24 -1.72 7.86
CA LEU A 102 -10.48 -1.76 9.32
C LEU A 102 -11.24 -3.01 9.78
N ARG A 103 -11.93 -3.71 8.87
CA ARG A 103 -12.53 -5.02 9.16
C ARG A 103 -11.45 -6.09 9.29
N VAL A 104 -10.53 -6.17 8.32
CA VAL A 104 -9.48 -7.21 8.29
C VAL A 104 -8.26 -6.87 9.14
N GLY A 105 -8.04 -5.59 9.43
CA GLY A 105 -6.89 -5.06 10.15
C GLY A 105 -7.27 -4.33 11.43
N ARG A 106 -6.37 -4.34 12.43
CA ARG A 106 -6.55 -3.52 13.64
C ARG A 106 -6.29 -2.04 13.39
N GLN A 107 -5.33 -1.72 12.52
CA GLN A 107 -4.99 -0.37 12.12
C GLN A 107 -4.85 -0.27 10.60
N GLY A 108 -5.36 0.82 10.03
CA GLY A 108 -5.20 1.15 8.61
C GLY A 108 -4.21 2.30 8.43
N ILE A 109 -3.27 2.16 7.51
CA ILE A 109 -2.35 3.23 7.11
C ILE A 109 -2.63 3.57 5.65
N VAL A 110 -2.95 4.84 5.38
CA VAL A 110 -3.25 5.31 4.02
C VAL A 110 -2.30 6.44 3.67
N SER A 111 -1.64 6.35 2.52
CA SER A 111 -0.86 7.45 1.95
C SER A 111 -1.42 7.85 0.59
N PHE A 112 -1.37 9.14 0.27
CA PHE A 112 -1.77 9.67 -1.03
C PHE A 112 -1.05 10.99 -1.30
N SER A 113 -0.85 11.29 -2.58
CA SER A 113 -0.24 12.55 -2.99
C SER A 113 -1.20 13.71 -2.76
N ASN A 114 -0.73 14.75 -2.06
CA ASN A 114 -1.49 15.98 -1.89
C ASN A 114 -1.37 16.88 -3.14
N TRP A 115 -2.21 16.61 -4.14
CA TRP A 115 -2.28 17.44 -5.37
C TRP A 115 -2.85 18.85 -5.12
N GLY A 116 -3.45 19.10 -3.96
CA GLY A 116 -3.90 20.43 -3.52
C GLY A 116 -2.78 21.33 -3.02
N TYR A 117 -1.56 20.81 -2.85
CA TYR A 117 -0.42 21.60 -2.40
C TYR A 117 -0.14 22.75 -3.38
N TRP A 118 -0.01 23.97 -2.85
CA TRP A 118 0.03 25.19 -3.65
C TRP A 118 1.13 25.20 -4.71
N ARG A 119 2.28 24.56 -4.44
CA ARG A 119 3.37 24.43 -5.44
C ARG A 119 2.96 23.56 -6.62
N CYS A 120 2.23 22.47 -6.38
CA CYS A 120 1.69 21.63 -7.43
C CYS A 120 0.68 22.40 -8.29
N ARG A 121 -0.19 23.18 -7.65
CA ARG A 121 -1.18 24.03 -8.32
C ARG A 121 -0.51 25.14 -9.14
N LEU A 122 0.51 25.78 -8.59
CA LEU A 122 1.29 26.81 -9.29
C LEU A 122 2.07 26.22 -10.47
N HIS A 123 2.69 25.05 -10.30
CA HIS A 123 3.38 24.38 -11.40
C HIS A 123 2.42 24.04 -12.53
N LEU A 124 1.27 23.45 -12.21
CA LEU A 124 0.23 23.16 -13.19
C LEU A 124 -0.27 24.43 -13.91
N LEU A 125 -0.46 25.52 -13.18
CA LEU A 125 -0.87 26.81 -13.75
C LEU A 125 0.16 27.35 -14.75
N LEU A 126 1.46 27.22 -14.43
CA LEU A 126 2.55 27.78 -15.24
C LEU A 126 2.99 26.88 -16.40
N THR A 127 2.94 25.55 -16.25
CA THR A 127 3.48 24.60 -17.22
C THR A 127 2.40 23.77 -17.94
N GLY A 128 1.16 23.80 -17.44
CA GLY A 128 0.09 22.92 -17.92
C GLY A 128 0.30 21.44 -17.58
N ARG A 129 1.30 21.10 -16.75
CA ARG A 129 1.65 19.72 -16.39
C ARG A 129 1.52 19.47 -14.90
N ILE A 130 1.06 18.28 -14.54
CA ILE A 130 1.09 17.81 -13.15
C ILE A 130 2.56 17.44 -12.82
N PRO A 131 3.13 17.92 -11.70
CA PRO A 131 4.48 17.53 -11.30
C PRO A 131 4.56 16.03 -11.03
N GLN A 132 5.66 15.40 -11.47
CA GLN A 132 5.91 13.96 -11.29
C GLN A 132 6.36 13.64 -9.86
#